data_AF-A0A7G8FZ86-F1
#
_entry.id   AF-A0A7G8FZ86-F1
#
_cell.length_a   1.000
_cell.length_b   1.000
_cell.length_c   1.000
_cell.angle_alpha   90.00
_cell.angle_beta   90.00
_cell.angle_gamma   90.00
#
_symmetry.space_group_name_H-M   'P 1'
#
loop_
_entity.id
_entity.type
_entity.pdbx_description
1 polymer ?
#
loop_
_entity_poly.entity_id
_entity_poly.type
_entity_poly.pdbx_seq_one_letter_code
_entity_poly.pdbx_strand_id
1 'polypeptide(L)'
;MGFRRRIKLELRHGLRLAQARWETIQAPFYAQRDRERMASIHALERVKELVLPVGIERGHARLVLFSHYHPKGWLQACIRRELADLRDRGWQVLLLTDALDRAGREWCQSHGLGLLRRRNEGRDFGAFQDAWLTLQQRGLGPSIDRLILLNDSVYPITDLSGSSWPRFLEGGGDLVLGFSDSFQNGYHLQSYGLHLPGTVLQQPWWTSYWSCYRGWGGMSVAIRDGEIGLSQLLLNQGIGLRALHPVSRLRAQLASAELLEKLQVHCSREAAVWIQMQLLETGMSSVNYYSPCHYWAIPLLLDGCPFLKRWLLESNQQQMLDPLLVAGGQAVFVNPDELPDYLRPPVIGFAG
;
A
#
# COMPACT_ATOMS: atom_id res chain seq x y z
N MET A 1 15.51 48.38 -54.60
CA MET A 1 16.05 47.34 -53.68
C MET A 1 15.34 47.22 -52.32
N GLY A 2 14.45 48.15 -51.91
CA GLY A 2 13.85 48.13 -50.56
C GLY A 2 12.72 47.10 -50.33
N PHE A 3 11.89 46.82 -51.33
CA PHE A 3 10.67 46.00 -51.17
C PHE A 3 10.98 44.51 -50.88
N ARG A 4 11.89 43.90 -51.64
CA ARG A 4 12.34 42.50 -51.40
C ARG A 4 13.02 42.33 -50.04
N ARG A 5 13.71 43.37 -49.55
CA ARG A 5 14.37 43.35 -48.23
C ARG A 5 13.35 43.39 -47.09
N ARG A 6 12.27 44.18 -47.27
CA ARG A 6 11.15 44.29 -46.32
C ARG A 6 10.34 42.99 -46.23
N ILE A 7 10.02 42.35 -47.35
CA ILE A 7 9.34 41.05 -47.37
C ILE A 7 10.16 39.95 -46.66
N LYS A 8 11.48 39.90 -46.89
CA LYS A 8 12.37 38.94 -46.18
C LYS A 8 12.41 39.18 -44.67
N LEU A 9 12.33 40.43 -44.23
CA LEU A 9 12.31 40.78 -42.81
C LEU A 9 10.98 40.38 -42.16
N GLU A 10 9.85 40.67 -42.80
CA GLU A 10 8.52 40.28 -42.33
C GLU A 10 8.34 38.77 -42.26
N LEU A 11 8.80 38.02 -43.26
CA LEU A 11 8.76 36.55 -43.25
C LEU A 11 9.61 35.96 -42.13
N ARG A 12 10.82 36.50 -41.89
CA ARG A 12 11.68 36.07 -40.77
C ARG A 12 11.07 36.42 -39.41
N HIS A 13 10.39 37.55 -39.32
CA HIS A 13 9.68 37.96 -38.11
C HIS A 13 8.48 37.04 -37.84
N GLY A 14 7.68 36.73 -38.86
CA GLY A 14 6.57 35.78 -38.78
C GLY A 14 7.03 34.36 -38.41
N LEU A 15 8.14 33.88 -38.98
CA LEU A 15 8.74 32.59 -38.62
C LEU A 15 9.22 32.55 -37.16
N ARG A 16 9.88 33.61 -36.67
CA ARG A 16 10.29 33.70 -35.26
C ARG A 16 9.10 33.76 -34.32
N LEU A 17 8.04 34.48 -34.67
CA LEU A 17 6.81 34.54 -33.86
C LEU A 17 6.08 33.19 -33.83
N ALA A 18 6.04 32.48 -34.96
CA ALA A 18 5.48 31.14 -35.02
C ALA A 18 6.30 30.15 -34.19
N GLN A 19 7.63 30.22 -34.27
CA GLN A 19 8.54 29.39 -33.49
C GLN A 19 8.45 29.70 -31.97
N ALA A 20 8.42 30.97 -31.58
CA ALA A 20 8.25 31.39 -30.18
C ALA A 20 6.87 30.97 -29.62
N ARG A 21 5.80 31.07 -30.42
CA ARG A 21 4.47 30.52 -30.05
C ARG A 21 4.52 29.01 -29.88
N TRP A 22 5.20 28.30 -30.78
CA TRP A 22 5.36 26.86 -30.70
C TRP A 22 6.15 26.44 -29.45
N GLU A 23 7.25 27.14 -29.15
CA GLU A 23 8.04 26.96 -27.93
C GLU A 23 7.21 27.27 -26.68
N THR A 24 6.36 28.31 -26.70
CA THR A 24 5.47 28.65 -25.57
C THR A 24 4.39 27.58 -25.34
N ILE A 25 3.85 27.00 -26.42
CA ILE A 25 2.86 25.92 -26.35
C ILE A 25 3.50 24.61 -25.87
N GLN A 26 4.74 24.32 -26.28
CA GLN A 26 5.44 23.10 -25.90
C GLN A 26 6.16 23.20 -24.55
N ALA A 27 6.55 24.40 -24.10
CA ALA A 27 7.21 24.65 -22.82
C ALA A 27 6.53 23.98 -21.61
N PRO A 28 5.20 24.02 -21.42
CA PRO A 28 4.56 23.32 -20.30
C PRO A 28 4.68 21.80 -20.40
N PHE A 29 4.66 21.22 -21.60
CA PHE A 29 4.85 19.78 -21.81
C PHE A 29 6.29 19.35 -21.53
N TYR A 30 7.28 20.12 -22.00
CA TYR A 30 8.69 19.87 -21.68
C TYR A 30 8.96 20.04 -20.18
N ALA A 31 8.43 21.08 -19.54
CA ALA A 31 8.57 21.30 -18.10
C ALA A 31 7.88 20.22 -17.26
N GLN A 32 6.78 19.62 -17.73
CA GLN A 32 6.18 18.46 -17.09
C GLN A 32 7.08 17.22 -17.24
N ARG A 33 7.56 16.94 -18.46
CA ARG A 33 8.41 15.79 -18.74
C ARG A 33 9.76 15.86 -18.02
N ASP A 34 10.34 17.05 -17.90
CA ASP A 34 11.57 17.28 -17.14
C ASP A 34 11.36 17.10 -15.64
N ARG A 35 10.20 17.52 -15.11
CA ARG A 35 9.83 17.24 -13.71
C ARG A 35 9.65 15.74 -13.46
N GLU A 36 8.94 15.03 -14.34
CA GLU A 36 8.78 13.57 -14.29
C GLU A 36 10.13 12.86 -14.31
N ARG A 37 11.05 13.31 -15.17
CA ARG A 37 12.41 12.77 -15.28
C ARG A 37 13.22 13.00 -14.00
N MET A 38 13.24 14.22 -13.49
CA MET A 38 14.01 14.56 -12.28
C MET A 38 13.47 13.83 -11.05
N ALA A 39 12.15 13.75 -10.89
CA ALA A 39 11.53 13.00 -9.79
C ALA A 39 11.82 11.49 -9.89
N SER A 40 11.83 10.93 -11.11
CA SER A 40 12.25 9.54 -11.34
C SER A 40 13.71 9.31 -10.97
N ILE A 41 14.61 10.24 -11.32
CA ILE A 41 16.03 10.18 -10.94
C ILE A 41 16.17 10.18 -9.42
N HIS A 42 15.50 11.11 -8.73
CA HIS A 42 15.55 11.19 -7.27
C HIS A 42 14.98 9.94 -6.58
N ALA A 43 13.96 9.30 -7.14
CA ALA A 43 13.46 8.03 -6.61
C ALA A 43 14.54 6.94 -6.68
N LEU A 44 15.26 6.85 -7.80
CA LEU A 44 16.30 5.84 -8.01
C LEU A 44 17.54 6.08 -7.15
N GLU A 45 17.85 7.33 -6.80
CA GLU A 45 18.92 7.69 -5.86
C GLU A 45 18.71 7.08 -4.45
N ARG A 46 17.46 6.73 -4.10
CA ARG A 46 17.15 6.08 -2.83
C ARG A 46 17.49 4.60 -2.82
N VAL A 47 17.57 3.96 -4.00
CA VAL A 47 17.85 2.53 -4.14
C VAL A 47 19.33 2.26 -3.94
N LYS A 48 19.64 1.37 -2.98
CA LYS A 48 21.00 0.99 -2.58
C LYS A 48 21.41 -0.38 -3.14
N GLU A 49 20.46 -1.27 -3.35
CA GLU A 49 20.69 -2.66 -3.72
C GLU A 49 19.44 -3.23 -4.40
N LEU A 50 19.63 -4.09 -5.40
CA LEU A 50 18.55 -4.85 -6.03
C LEU A 50 19.01 -6.30 -6.25
N VAL A 51 18.22 -7.22 -5.70
CA VAL A 51 18.23 -8.65 -6.01
C VAL A 51 16.85 -8.99 -6.54
N LEU A 52 16.78 -9.44 -7.79
CA LEU A 52 15.52 -9.78 -8.43
C LEU A 52 14.94 -11.08 -7.85
N PRO A 53 13.60 -11.20 -7.71
CA PRO A 53 12.98 -12.41 -7.23
C PRO A 53 13.10 -13.55 -8.24
N VAL A 54 13.21 -14.78 -7.73
CA VAL A 54 13.33 -15.97 -8.57
C VAL A 54 12.08 -16.14 -9.43
N GLY A 55 12.28 -16.17 -10.74
CA GLY A 55 11.23 -16.43 -11.73
C GLY A 55 10.65 -15.19 -12.42
N ILE A 56 11.04 -13.96 -12.04
CA ILE A 56 10.48 -12.73 -12.63
C ILE A 56 10.77 -12.58 -14.13
N GLU A 57 11.87 -13.18 -14.61
CA GLU A 57 12.31 -13.09 -16.01
C GLU A 57 11.53 -14.04 -16.94
N ARG A 58 10.69 -14.93 -16.41
CA ARG A 58 10.00 -15.98 -17.20
C ARG A 58 8.84 -15.45 -18.06
N GLY A 59 8.54 -14.15 -18.00
CA GLY A 59 7.35 -13.55 -18.63
C GLY A 59 6.09 -13.79 -17.78
N HIS A 60 5.07 -12.92 -17.95
CA HIS A 60 3.77 -13.05 -17.29
C HIS A 60 3.83 -13.14 -15.74
N ALA A 61 4.72 -12.37 -15.14
CA ALA A 61 4.99 -12.39 -13.70
C ALA A 61 3.77 -11.94 -12.89
N ARG A 62 3.49 -12.67 -11.82
CA ARG A 62 2.57 -12.26 -10.75
C ARG A 62 3.43 -11.72 -9.63
N LEU A 63 3.60 -10.40 -9.58
CA LEU A 63 4.55 -9.73 -8.72
C LEU A 63 3.89 -9.14 -7.48
N VAL A 64 4.50 -9.34 -6.33
CA VAL A 64 4.24 -8.61 -5.10
C VAL A 64 5.39 -7.65 -4.82
N LEU A 65 5.04 -6.40 -4.57
CA LEU A 65 5.92 -5.41 -3.96
C LEU A 65 5.52 -5.29 -2.48
N PHE A 66 6.38 -5.75 -1.59
CA PHE A 66 6.10 -5.76 -0.15
C PHE A 66 6.93 -4.69 0.55
N SER A 67 6.31 -3.61 0.99
CA SER A 67 6.96 -2.55 1.77
C SER A 67 7.13 -2.98 3.23
N HIS A 68 8.39 -3.06 3.67
CA HIS A 68 8.78 -3.51 5.00
C HIS A 68 9.68 -2.51 5.71
N TYR A 69 9.35 -2.20 6.96
CA TYR A 69 10.17 -1.40 7.86
C TYR A 69 10.17 -1.97 9.28
N HIS A 70 11.36 -2.33 9.75
CA HIS A 70 11.63 -2.60 11.15
C HIS A 70 12.90 -1.85 11.57
N PRO A 71 12.94 -1.16 12.74
CA PRO A 71 14.10 -0.38 13.17
C PRO A 71 15.37 -1.22 13.33
N LYS A 72 15.22 -2.50 13.70
CA LYS A 72 16.34 -3.47 13.80
C LYS A 72 16.52 -4.34 12.54
N GLY A 73 15.71 -4.12 11.50
CA GLY A 73 15.71 -4.94 10.29
C GLY A 73 15.24 -6.38 10.52
N TRP A 74 14.41 -6.63 11.54
CA TRP A 74 13.84 -7.96 11.79
C TRP A 74 12.67 -8.18 10.87
N LEU A 75 12.60 -9.37 10.28
CA LEU A 75 11.44 -9.84 9.53
C LEU A 75 10.63 -10.76 10.44
N GLN A 76 9.50 -10.28 10.95
CA GLN A 76 8.63 -10.94 11.93
C GLN A 76 8.05 -12.25 11.37
N ALA A 77 7.78 -13.22 12.25
CA ALA A 77 7.26 -14.54 11.88
C ALA A 77 5.90 -14.46 11.15
N CYS A 78 5.01 -13.55 11.55
CA CYS A 78 3.74 -13.35 10.88
C CYS A 78 3.92 -12.85 9.43
N ILE A 79 4.85 -11.93 9.19
CA ILE A 79 5.21 -11.46 7.85
C ILE A 79 5.85 -12.60 7.05
N ARG A 80 6.76 -13.37 7.65
CA ARG A 80 7.35 -14.56 6.99
C ARG A 80 6.27 -15.54 6.53
N ARG A 81 5.23 -15.77 7.34
CA ARG A 81 4.09 -16.63 6.98
C ARG A 81 3.37 -16.14 5.73
N GLU A 82 3.06 -14.85 5.66
CA GLU A 82 2.42 -14.24 4.49
C GLU A 82 3.31 -14.31 3.24
N LEU A 83 4.59 -13.96 3.38
CA LEU A 83 5.54 -14.01 2.27
C LEU A 83 5.77 -15.44 1.77
N ALA A 84 5.79 -16.45 2.66
CA ALA A 84 5.88 -17.86 2.28
C ALA A 84 4.63 -18.33 1.53
N ASP A 85 3.42 -18.03 2.02
CA ASP A 85 2.17 -18.39 1.34
C ASP A 85 2.07 -17.76 -0.06
N LEU A 86 2.54 -16.52 -0.24
CA LEU A 86 2.67 -15.89 -1.57
C LEU A 86 3.56 -16.72 -2.51
N ARG A 87 4.74 -17.12 -2.04
CA ARG A 87 5.69 -17.92 -2.82
C ARG A 87 5.12 -19.30 -3.17
N ASP A 88 4.47 -19.96 -2.23
CA ASP A 88 3.84 -21.26 -2.42
C ASP A 88 2.69 -21.19 -3.46
N ARG A 89 2.01 -20.05 -3.54
CA ARG A 89 0.98 -19.76 -4.56
C ARG A 89 1.54 -19.24 -5.89
N GLY A 90 2.87 -19.27 -6.05
CA GLY A 90 3.55 -18.95 -7.30
C GLY A 90 3.77 -17.46 -7.56
N TRP A 91 3.57 -16.59 -6.56
CA TRP A 91 3.87 -15.16 -6.70
C TRP A 91 5.38 -14.91 -6.59
N GLN A 92 5.90 -14.03 -7.44
CA GLN A 92 7.22 -13.43 -7.27
C GLN A 92 7.10 -12.32 -6.23
N VAL A 93 8.04 -12.24 -5.29
CA VAL A 93 7.94 -11.31 -4.17
C VAL A 93 9.23 -10.50 -4.08
N LEU A 94 9.12 -9.18 -4.23
CA LEU A 94 10.22 -8.24 -4.03
C LEU A 94 10.00 -7.51 -2.70
N LEU A 95 10.83 -7.83 -1.71
CA LEU A 95 10.82 -7.16 -0.41
C LEU A 95 11.51 -5.79 -0.52
N LEU A 96 10.81 -4.73 -0.13
CA LEU A 96 11.26 -3.35 -0.21
C LEU A 96 11.58 -2.87 1.21
N THR A 97 12.85 -2.64 1.52
CA THR A 97 13.22 -2.32 2.90
C THR A 97 14.47 -1.47 3.02
N ASP A 98 14.65 -0.78 4.14
CA ASP A 98 15.88 -0.03 4.41
C ASP A 98 16.96 -0.87 5.09
N ALA A 99 16.54 -1.75 5.99
CA ALA A 99 17.42 -2.65 6.71
C ALA A 99 16.79 -4.03 6.83
N LEU A 100 17.63 -5.05 6.69
CA LEU A 100 17.29 -6.45 6.92
C LEU A 100 18.50 -7.11 7.57
N ASP A 101 18.29 -7.75 8.70
CA ASP A 101 19.33 -8.46 9.45
C ASP A 101 19.78 -9.73 8.70
N ARG A 102 20.82 -10.39 9.22
CA ARG A 102 21.38 -11.58 8.57
C ARG A 102 20.36 -12.71 8.46
N ALA A 103 19.60 -12.95 9.53
CA ALA A 103 18.59 -14.02 9.56
C ALA A 103 17.47 -13.77 8.54
N GLY A 104 16.99 -12.54 8.44
CA GLY A 104 16.00 -12.14 7.44
C GLY A 104 16.52 -12.27 6.01
N ARG A 105 17.77 -11.89 5.75
CA ARG A 105 18.41 -12.05 4.43
C ARG A 105 18.54 -13.50 4.01
N GLU A 106 19.05 -14.35 4.91
CA GLU A 106 19.19 -15.79 4.68
C GLU A 106 17.81 -16.42 4.44
N TRP A 107 16.79 -16.04 5.21
CA TRP A 107 15.41 -16.50 5.03
C TRP A 107 14.82 -16.07 3.67
N CYS A 108 14.97 -14.80 3.28
CA CYS A 108 14.51 -14.32 1.98
C CYS A 108 15.17 -15.10 0.83
N GLN A 109 16.48 -15.33 0.92
CA GLN A 109 17.23 -16.07 -0.09
C GLN A 109 16.75 -17.52 -0.19
N SER A 110 16.55 -18.22 0.94
CA SER A 110 16.11 -19.63 0.95
C SER A 110 14.70 -19.82 0.39
N HIS A 111 13.84 -18.79 0.44
CA HIS A 111 12.47 -18.81 -0.10
C HIS A 111 12.37 -18.17 -1.51
N GLY A 112 13.50 -17.76 -2.09
CA GLY A 112 13.57 -17.18 -3.43
C GLY A 112 12.94 -15.80 -3.57
N LEU A 113 12.87 -15.03 -2.48
CA LEU A 113 12.43 -13.64 -2.51
C LEU A 113 13.52 -12.74 -3.12
N GLY A 114 13.07 -11.72 -3.83
CA GLY A 114 13.91 -10.59 -4.21
C GLY A 114 14.03 -9.59 -3.06
N LEU A 115 15.06 -8.75 -3.11
CA LEU A 115 15.31 -7.69 -2.15
C LEU A 115 15.63 -6.39 -2.88
N LEU A 116 14.91 -5.32 -2.57
CA LEU A 116 15.27 -3.97 -2.95
C LEU A 116 15.58 -3.20 -1.66
N ARG A 117 16.88 -2.96 -1.43
CA ARG A 117 17.31 -2.14 -0.30
C ARG A 117 17.28 -0.68 -0.70
N ARG A 118 16.62 0.17 0.09
CA ARG A 118 16.43 1.60 -0.22
C ARG A 118 16.44 2.46 1.03
N ARG A 119 16.70 3.76 0.93
CA ARG A 119 16.53 4.69 2.08
C ARG A 119 15.08 4.69 2.58
N ASN A 120 14.82 4.84 3.87
CA ASN A 120 13.44 4.89 4.39
C ASN A 120 12.78 6.28 4.20
N GLU A 121 12.35 6.59 2.97
CA GLU A 121 11.83 7.91 2.58
C GLU A 121 10.54 7.75 1.76
N GLY A 122 9.53 8.57 2.01
CA GLY A 122 8.25 8.48 1.28
C GLY A 122 7.34 7.31 1.69
N ARG A 123 7.67 6.60 2.77
CA ARG A 123 6.87 5.49 3.32
C ARG A 123 6.65 4.39 2.28
N ASP A 124 5.53 3.69 2.38
CA ASP A 124 5.11 2.60 1.51
C ASP A 124 4.94 3.02 0.05
N PHE A 125 4.26 4.13 -0.23
CA PHE A 125 4.14 4.63 -1.61
C PHE A 125 5.49 5.05 -2.20
N GLY A 126 6.39 5.63 -1.40
CA GLY A 126 7.77 5.85 -1.82
C GLY A 126 8.46 4.53 -2.17
N ALA A 127 8.31 3.49 -1.34
CA ALA A 127 8.88 2.17 -1.60
C ALA A 127 8.33 1.57 -2.90
N PHE A 128 7.02 1.61 -3.12
CA PHE A 128 6.38 1.15 -4.35
C PHE A 128 6.88 1.92 -5.58
N GLN A 129 7.04 3.25 -5.46
CA GLN A 129 7.61 4.10 -6.49
C GLN A 129 9.01 3.65 -6.90
N ASP A 130 9.93 3.49 -5.93
CA ASP A 130 11.31 3.05 -6.21
C ASP A 130 11.34 1.70 -6.92
N ALA A 131 10.55 0.76 -6.41
CA ALA A 131 10.48 -0.59 -6.97
C ALA A 131 9.94 -0.57 -8.39
N TRP A 132 8.82 0.09 -8.63
CA TRP A 132 8.21 0.16 -9.95
C TRP A 132 9.14 0.82 -10.97
N LEU A 133 9.70 1.99 -10.64
CA LEU A 133 10.61 2.70 -11.54
C LEU A 133 11.90 1.91 -11.80
N THR A 134 12.43 1.22 -10.79
CA THR A 134 13.61 0.35 -10.97
C THR A 134 13.32 -0.82 -11.91
N LEU A 135 12.16 -1.47 -11.76
CA LEU A 135 11.75 -2.58 -12.63
C LEU A 135 11.48 -2.09 -14.07
N GLN A 136 10.90 -0.91 -14.24
CA GLN A 136 10.71 -0.27 -15.54
C GLN A 136 12.05 0.00 -16.25
N GLN A 137 13.05 0.54 -15.53
CA GLN A 137 14.38 0.76 -16.09
C GLN A 137 15.09 -0.53 -16.51
N ARG A 138 14.77 -1.65 -15.87
CA ARG A 138 15.27 -2.98 -16.23
C ARG A 138 14.48 -3.62 -17.38
N GLY A 139 13.44 -2.97 -17.90
CA GLY A 139 12.58 -3.51 -18.95
C GLY A 139 11.64 -4.62 -18.48
N LEU A 140 11.45 -4.78 -17.17
CA LEU A 140 10.61 -5.84 -16.58
C LEU A 140 9.14 -5.43 -16.42
N GLY A 141 8.83 -4.15 -16.59
CA GLY A 141 7.46 -3.63 -16.51
C GLY A 141 6.46 -4.36 -17.40
N PRO A 142 6.73 -4.50 -18.71
CA PRO A 142 5.81 -5.14 -19.65
C PRO A 142 5.55 -6.63 -19.39
N SER A 143 6.41 -7.31 -18.63
CA SER A 143 6.26 -8.73 -18.31
C SER A 143 5.47 -9.02 -17.04
N ILE A 144 4.90 -8.00 -16.39
CA ILE A 144 4.10 -8.15 -15.16
C ILE A 144 2.61 -8.17 -15.51
N ASP A 145 1.96 -9.31 -15.28
CA ASP A 145 0.53 -9.53 -15.58
C ASP A 145 -0.38 -9.14 -14.42
N ARG A 146 0.14 -9.26 -13.19
CA ARG A 146 -0.54 -8.89 -11.96
C ARG A 146 0.47 -8.27 -11.01
N LEU A 147 0.09 -7.15 -10.41
CA LEU A 147 0.87 -6.48 -9.39
C LEU A 147 0.06 -6.40 -8.10
N ILE A 148 0.66 -6.84 -7.01
CA ILE A 148 0.14 -6.63 -5.67
C ILE A 148 1.07 -5.68 -4.94
N LEU A 149 0.50 -4.65 -4.30
CA LEU A 149 1.19 -3.77 -3.38
C LEU A 149 0.74 -4.13 -1.96
N LEU A 150 1.69 -4.52 -1.12
CA LEU A 150 1.46 -4.83 0.30
C LEU A 150 2.40 -4.00 1.17
N ASN A 151 1.99 -3.72 2.40
CA ASN A 151 2.85 -3.10 3.38
C ASN A 151 2.68 -3.72 4.77
N ASP A 152 3.71 -3.58 5.59
CA ASP A 152 3.76 -4.08 6.96
C ASP A 152 3.03 -3.20 7.99
N SER A 153 2.14 -2.30 7.55
CA SER A 153 1.32 -1.53 8.48
C SER A 153 0.24 -2.38 9.15
N VAL A 154 0.04 -3.61 8.68
CA VAL A 154 -0.83 -4.64 9.24
C VAL A 154 -0.04 -5.93 9.46
N TYR A 155 -0.51 -6.77 10.39
CA TYR A 155 -0.04 -8.14 10.53
C TYR A 155 -1.15 -9.13 10.17
N PRO A 156 -0.80 -10.27 9.54
CA PRO A 156 -1.72 -11.38 9.36
C PRO A 156 -1.89 -12.09 10.71
N ILE A 157 -3.06 -11.96 11.33
CA ILE A 157 -3.34 -12.43 12.69
C ILE A 157 -4.25 -13.66 12.74
N THR A 158 -4.71 -14.15 11.59
CA THR A 158 -5.54 -15.35 11.46
C THR A 158 -4.96 -16.31 10.42
N ASP A 159 -5.59 -17.46 10.26
CA ASP A 159 -5.31 -18.36 9.14
C ASP A 159 -5.61 -17.67 7.80
N LEU A 160 -4.61 -17.62 6.92
CA LEU A 160 -4.76 -17.00 5.61
C LEU A 160 -5.70 -17.82 4.73
N SER A 161 -5.65 -19.15 4.79
CA SER A 161 -6.39 -20.01 3.86
C SER A 161 -7.92 -19.93 4.04
N GLY A 162 -8.38 -19.78 5.29
CA GLY A 162 -9.79 -19.62 5.64
C GLY A 162 -10.31 -18.18 5.64
N SER A 163 -9.49 -17.21 5.23
CA SER A 163 -9.84 -15.78 5.24
C SER A 163 -10.20 -15.24 3.85
N SER A 164 -10.34 -13.91 3.72
CA SER A 164 -10.48 -13.25 2.42
C SER A 164 -9.20 -13.22 1.58
N TRP A 165 -8.05 -13.67 2.12
CA TRP A 165 -6.75 -13.67 1.45
C TRP A 165 -6.72 -14.42 0.09
N PRO A 166 -7.23 -15.66 -0.05
CA PRO A 166 -7.18 -16.36 -1.34
C PRO A 166 -7.97 -15.62 -2.42
N ARG A 167 -9.13 -15.05 -2.05
CA ARG A 167 -9.95 -14.22 -2.94
C ARG A 167 -9.23 -12.94 -3.36
N PHE A 168 -8.49 -12.32 -2.43
CA PHE A 168 -7.62 -11.19 -2.76
C PHE A 168 -6.56 -11.58 -3.79
N LEU A 169 -5.90 -12.73 -3.61
CA LEU A 169 -4.86 -13.23 -4.53
C LEU A 169 -5.38 -13.70 -5.89
N GLU A 170 -6.62 -14.18 -5.97
CA GLU A 170 -7.29 -14.51 -7.25
C GLU A 170 -7.51 -13.25 -8.09
N GLY A 171 -7.79 -12.12 -7.44
CA GLY A 171 -8.00 -10.83 -8.10
C GLY A 171 -9.43 -10.60 -8.57
N GLY A 172 -9.68 -9.41 -9.11
CA GLY A 172 -11.03 -8.92 -9.45
C GLY A 172 -11.34 -8.90 -10.94
N GLY A 173 -10.65 -9.73 -11.74
CA GLY A 173 -10.65 -9.58 -13.20
C GLY A 173 -9.87 -8.32 -13.61
N ASP A 174 -10.57 -7.34 -14.18
CA ASP A 174 -10.02 -6.03 -14.57
C ASP A 174 -10.22 -4.93 -13.51
N LEU A 175 -10.81 -5.29 -12.36
CA LEU A 175 -10.93 -4.37 -11.23
C LEU A 175 -9.65 -4.31 -10.42
N VAL A 176 -9.39 -3.14 -9.82
CA VAL A 176 -8.42 -3.02 -8.72
C VAL A 176 -9.10 -3.42 -7.42
N LEU A 177 -8.54 -4.40 -6.73
CA LEU A 177 -9.04 -4.84 -5.43
C LEU A 177 -8.22 -4.25 -4.28
N GLY A 178 -8.89 -3.98 -3.17
CA GLY A 178 -8.25 -3.79 -1.87
C GLY A 178 -8.99 -4.54 -0.76
N PHE A 179 -8.39 -4.65 0.41
CA PHE A 179 -9.06 -5.29 1.56
C PHE A 179 -10.21 -4.42 2.08
N SER A 180 -9.94 -3.14 2.33
CA SER A 180 -10.94 -2.16 2.79
C SER A 180 -10.84 -0.85 2.01
N ASP A 181 -11.94 -0.11 1.99
CA ASP A 181 -12.02 1.26 1.49
C ASP A 181 -12.17 2.25 2.64
N SER A 182 -12.07 3.54 2.35
CA SER A 182 -12.42 4.62 3.26
C SER A 182 -12.99 5.80 2.48
N PHE A 183 -13.84 6.59 3.14
CA PHE A 183 -14.36 7.85 2.62
C PHE A 183 -13.69 9.06 3.27
N GLN A 184 -12.72 8.83 4.17
CA GLN A 184 -12.00 9.89 4.88
C GLN A 184 -11.24 10.78 3.89
N ASN A 185 -11.61 12.07 3.82
CA ASN A 185 -11.05 13.07 2.90
C ASN A 185 -11.21 12.74 1.40
N GLY A 186 -12.07 11.78 1.05
CA GLY A 186 -12.29 11.29 -0.32
C GLY A 186 -12.33 9.76 -0.36
N TYR A 187 -13.11 9.21 -1.29
CA TYR A 187 -13.18 7.75 -1.45
C TYR A 187 -11.83 7.18 -1.92
N HIS A 188 -11.36 6.11 -1.27
CA HIS A 188 -10.13 5.40 -1.64
C HIS A 188 -10.07 3.97 -1.12
N LEU A 189 -9.29 3.13 -1.79
CA LEU A 189 -8.83 1.86 -1.23
C LEU A 189 -7.64 2.10 -0.31
N GLN A 190 -7.55 1.33 0.77
CA GLN A 190 -6.41 1.42 1.70
C GLN A 190 -5.19 0.67 1.18
N SER A 191 -4.00 1.20 1.42
CA SER A 191 -2.74 0.77 0.78
C SER A 191 -2.10 -0.51 1.30
N TYR A 192 -2.58 -1.05 2.42
CA TYR A 192 -2.00 -2.27 3.01
C TYR A 192 -2.28 -3.54 2.18
N GLY A 193 -3.18 -3.45 1.21
CA GLY A 193 -3.25 -4.43 0.14
C GLY A 193 -4.02 -3.89 -1.06
N LEU A 194 -3.33 -3.78 -2.18
CA LEU A 194 -3.89 -3.43 -3.48
C LEU A 194 -3.50 -4.47 -4.52
N HIS A 195 -4.47 -5.05 -5.22
CA HIS A 195 -4.24 -5.98 -6.33
C HIS A 195 -4.65 -5.28 -7.63
N LEU A 196 -3.68 -5.07 -8.52
CA LEU A 196 -3.85 -4.40 -9.80
C LEU A 196 -3.69 -5.38 -10.97
N PRO A 197 -4.60 -5.31 -11.96
CA PRO A 197 -4.46 -6.08 -13.19
C PRO A 197 -3.38 -5.46 -14.11
N GLY A 198 -2.71 -6.28 -14.92
CA GLY A 198 -1.72 -5.83 -15.91
C GLY A 198 -2.24 -4.80 -16.90
N THR A 199 -3.56 -4.80 -17.17
CA THR A 199 -4.23 -3.78 -18.00
C THR A 199 -4.07 -2.36 -17.45
N VAL A 200 -3.97 -2.19 -16.13
CA VAL A 200 -3.64 -0.92 -15.47
C VAL A 200 -2.15 -0.59 -15.62
N LEU A 201 -1.28 -1.58 -15.43
CA LEU A 201 0.18 -1.40 -15.43
C LEU A 201 0.73 -0.97 -16.80
N GLN A 202 0.04 -1.36 -17.87
CA GLN A 202 0.39 -1.05 -19.25
C GLN A 202 -0.08 0.36 -19.68
N GLN A 203 -0.84 1.07 -18.84
CA GLN A 203 -1.32 2.40 -19.19
C GLN A 203 -0.20 3.45 -19.09
N PRO A 204 -0.10 4.41 -20.03
CA PRO A 204 0.91 5.46 -19.96
C PRO A 204 0.82 6.29 -18.67
N TRP A 205 -0.39 6.57 -18.20
CA TRP A 205 -0.62 7.37 -16.99
C TRP A 205 -0.15 6.67 -15.71
N TRP A 206 -0.02 5.33 -15.70
CA TRP A 206 0.49 4.59 -14.55
C TRP A 206 1.96 4.90 -14.31
N THR A 207 2.77 4.91 -15.38
CA THR A 207 4.18 5.32 -15.30
C THR A 207 4.31 6.79 -14.92
N SER A 208 3.46 7.67 -15.45
CA SER A 208 3.45 9.09 -15.07
C SER A 208 3.10 9.33 -13.61
N TYR A 209 2.14 8.57 -13.05
CA TYR A 209 1.79 8.64 -11.63
C TYR A 209 3.01 8.39 -10.74
N TRP A 210 3.70 7.27 -10.95
CA TRP A 210 4.90 6.94 -10.18
C TRP A 210 6.05 7.90 -10.45
N SER A 211 6.22 8.39 -11.67
CA SER A 211 7.27 9.37 -11.99
C SER A 211 7.03 10.72 -11.29
N CYS A 212 5.76 11.12 -11.10
CA CYS A 212 5.37 12.37 -10.44
C CYS A 212 5.11 12.25 -8.94
N TYR A 213 5.05 11.03 -8.39
CA TYR A 213 4.74 10.84 -6.98
C TYR A 213 5.78 11.56 -6.12
N ARG A 214 5.31 12.48 -5.28
CA ARG A 214 6.20 13.42 -4.59
C ARG A 214 7.15 12.71 -3.64
N GLY A 215 6.72 11.67 -2.94
CA GLY A 215 7.61 10.88 -2.07
C GLY A 215 8.17 11.60 -0.83
N TRP A 216 7.83 12.86 -0.58
CA TRP A 216 8.30 13.66 0.57
C TRP A 216 7.12 14.35 1.25
N GLY A 217 7.04 14.31 2.58
CA GLY A 217 5.97 14.96 3.37
C GLY A 217 5.22 14.06 4.37
N GLY A 218 5.74 12.86 4.65
CA GLY A 218 5.23 12.02 5.74
C GLY A 218 3.88 11.36 5.45
N MET A 219 3.12 11.05 6.51
CA MET A 219 1.89 10.25 6.43
C MET A 219 0.76 10.96 5.66
N SER A 220 0.67 12.28 5.77
CA SER A 220 -0.37 13.06 5.08
C SER A 220 -0.22 12.99 3.56
N VAL A 221 1.01 12.98 3.05
CA VAL A 221 1.28 12.82 1.61
C VAL A 221 1.02 11.39 1.14
N ALA A 222 1.38 10.38 1.94
CA ALA A 222 1.05 8.98 1.63
C ALA A 222 -0.46 8.74 1.53
N ILE A 223 -1.27 9.40 2.37
CA ILE A 223 -2.73 9.32 2.29
C ILE A 223 -3.26 10.15 1.11
N ARG A 224 -2.90 11.44 1.04
CA ARG A 224 -3.47 12.38 0.06
C ARG A 224 -3.04 12.07 -1.38
N ASP A 225 -1.74 11.95 -1.62
CA ASP A 225 -1.18 11.75 -2.96
C ASP A 225 -1.04 10.26 -3.28
N GLY A 226 -0.95 9.41 -2.25
CA GLY A 226 -0.92 7.96 -2.37
C GLY A 226 -2.32 7.36 -2.40
N GLU A 227 -2.89 6.99 -1.25
CA GLU A 227 -4.17 6.25 -1.17
C GLU A 227 -5.31 6.94 -1.94
N ILE A 228 -5.57 8.21 -1.62
CA ILE A 228 -6.61 9.02 -2.26
C ILE A 228 -6.23 9.33 -3.70
N GLY A 229 -5.03 9.88 -3.92
CA GLY A 229 -4.57 10.27 -5.25
C GLY A 229 -4.60 9.12 -6.26
N LEU A 230 -4.12 7.94 -5.88
CA LEU A 230 -4.13 6.75 -6.72
C LEU A 230 -5.56 6.27 -7.00
N SER A 231 -6.40 6.17 -5.96
CA SER A 231 -7.78 5.70 -6.13
C SER A 231 -8.59 6.64 -7.03
N GLN A 232 -8.44 7.95 -6.85
CA GLN A 232 -9.12 8.96 -7.67
C GLN A 232 -8.60 8.95 -9.10
N LEU A 233 -7.28 8.77 -9.31
CA LEU A 233 -6.73 8.61 -10.65
C LEU A 233 -7.32 7.38 -11.35
N LEU A 234 -7.38 6.23 -10.68
CA LEU A 234 -7.97 5.01 -11.23
C LEU A 234 -9.42 5.21 -11.66
N LEU A 235 -10.24 5.82 -10.80
CA LEU A 235 -11.65 6.12 -11.12
C LEU A 235 -11.78 7.08 -12.29
N ASN A 236 -10.95 8.13 -12.35
CA ASN A 236 -10.94 9.10 -13.45
C ASN A 236 -10.52 8.47 -14.79
N GLN A 237 -9.75 7.38 -14.76
CA GLN A 237 -9.38 6.59 -15.93
C GLN A 237 -10.42 5.51 -16.28
N GLY A 238 -11.56 5.47 -15.58
CA GLY A 238 -12.62 4.49 -15.79
C GLY A 238 -12.33 3.10 -15.21
N ILE A 239 -11.31 2.96 -14.36
CA ILE A 239 -10.96 1.70 -13.72
C ILE A 239 -11.82 1.51 -12.46
N GLY A 240 -12.54 0.39 -12.40
CA GLY A 240 -13.37 0.05 -11.26
C GLY A 240 -12.53 -0.36 -10.04
N LEU A 241 -12.95 0.10 -8.86
CA LEU A 241 -12.36 -0.22 -7.56
C LEU A 241 -13.30 -1.10 -6.75
N ARG A 242 -12.78 -2.07 -6.01
CA ARG A 242 -13.58 -2.91 -5.10
C ARG A 242 -12.81 -3.23 -3.82
N ALA A 243 -13.41 -2.89 -2.67
CA ALA A 243 -12.98 -3.42 -1.38
C ALA A 243 -13.64 -4.78 -1.11
N LEU A 244 -12.88 -5.74 -0.56
CA LEU A 244 -13.44 -7.02 -0.10
C LEU A 244 -14.32 -6.84 1.14
N HIS A 245 -13.93 -5.91 2.01
CA HIS A 245 -14.60 -5.50 3.25
C HIS A 245 -14.89 -4.00 3.21
N PRO A 246 -15.87 -3.56 2.39
CA PRO A 246 -16.19 -2.15 2.27
C PRO A 246 -16.77 -1.61 3.58
N VAL A 247 -16.35 -0.41 3.99
CA VAL A 247 -16.77 0.23 5.25
C VAL A 247 -18.29 0.38 5.34
N SER A 248 -18.97 0.52 4.20
CA SER A 248 -20.44 0.57 4.13
C SER A 248 -21.09 -0.74 4.61
N ARG A 249 -20.51 -1.90 4.28
CA ARG A 249 -20.98 -3.22 4.76
C ARG A 249 -20.68 -3.38 6.24
N LEU A 250 -19.46 -3.07 6.67
CA LEU A 250 -19.07 -3.15 8.08
C LEU A 250 -20.00 -2.30 8.96
N ARG A 251 -20.40 -1.11 8.48
CA ARG A 251 -21.38 -0.23 9.13
C ARG A 251 -22.76 -0.85 9.23
N ALA A 252 -23.26 -1.43 8.14
CA ALA A 252 -24.57 -2.06 8.14
C ALA A 252 -24.66 -3.23 9.14
N GLN A 253 -23.54 -3.87 9.44
CA GLN A 253 -23.47 -4.98 10.39
C GLN A 253 -23.38 -4.54 11.86
N LEU A 254 -23.09 -3.28 12.19
CA LEU A 254 -22.86 -2.87 13.59
C LEU A 254 -24.05 -3.13 14.52
N ALA A 255 -25.27 -2.91 14.02
CA ALA A 255 -26.50 -3.15 14.80
C ALA A 255 -27.13 -4.52 14.50
N SER A 256 -26.46 -5.41 13.77
CA SER A 256 -27.06 -6.67 13.34
C SER A 256 -27.04 -7.73 14.46
N ALA A 257 -28.04 -8.61 14.44
CA ALA A 257 -28.04 -9.80 15.27
C ALA A 257 -26.87 -10.74 14.91
N GLU A 258 -26.51 -10.80 13.63
CA GLU A 258 -25.37 -11.59 13.13
C GLU A 258 -24.04 -11.19 13.78
N LEU A 259 -23.78 -9.89 13.96
CA LEU A 259 -22.57 -9.43 14.64
C LEU A 259 -22.55 -9.90 16.10
N LEU A 260 -23.70 -9.82 16.78
CA LEU A 260 -23.83 -10.25 18.16
C LEU A 260 -23.63 -11.77 18.29
N GLU A 261 -24.19 -12.57 17.36
CA GLU A 261 -23.99 -14.02 17.30
C GLU A 261 -22.51 -14.37 17.07
N LYS A 262 -21.84 -13.69 16.14
CA LYS A 262 -20.40 -13.87 15.88
C LYS A 262 -19.55 -13.53 17.10
N LEU A 263 -19.86 -12.43 17.81
CA LEU A 263 -19.15 -12.06 19.04
C LEU A 263 -19.35 -13.09 20.17
N GLN A 264 -20.54 -13.67 20.29
CA GLN A 264 -20.84 -14.67 21.32
C GLN A 264 -20.09 -16.00 21.16
N VAL A 265 -19.52 -16.28 19.98
CA VAL A 265 -18.58 -17.39 19.79
C VAL A 265 -17.29 -17.18 20.59
N HIS A 266 -16.92 -15.93 20.83
CA HIS A 266 -15.63 -15.55 21.43
C HIS A 266 -15.74 -14.98 22.83
N CYS A 267 -16.92 -14.56 23.28
CA CYS A 267 -17.13 -13.91 24.58
C CYS A 267 -18.54 -14.13 25.13
N SER A 268 -18.78 -13.76 26.40
CA SER A 268 -20.12 -13.86 26.98
C SER A 268 -21.12 -12.94 26.27
N ARG A 269 -22.41 -13.21 26.42
CA ARG A 269 -23.47 -12.37 25.84
C ARG A 269 -23.38 -10.92 26.32
N GLU A 270 -23.09 -10.72 27.60
CA GLU A 270 -22.96 -9.39 28.21
C GLU A 270 -21.78 -8.62 27.60
N ALA A 271 -20.64 -9.30 27.44
CA ALA A 271 -19.46 -8.73 26.78
C ALA A 271 -19.74 -8.42 25.30
N ALA A 272 -20.41 -9.33 24.58
CA ALA A 272 -20.77 -9.14 23.17
C ALA A 272 -21.70 -7.93 22.99
N VAL A 273 -22.71 -7.76 23.85
CA VAL A 273 -23.60 -6.58 23.85
C VAL A 273 -22.80 -5.32 24.15
N TRP A 274 -21.92 -5.33 25.14
CA TRP A 274 -21.09 -4.18 25.47
C TRP A 274 -20.17 -3.77 24.30
N ILE A 275 -19.48 -4.73 23.68
CA ILE A 275 -18.64 -4.50 22.49
C ILE A 275 -19.48 -3.90 21.36
N GLN A 276 -20.66 -4.45 21.09
CA GLN A 276 -21.55 -3.93 20.05
C GLN A 276 -21.96 -2.47 20.33
N MET A 277 -22.27 -2.12 21.57
CA MET A 277 -22.59 -0.74 21.96
C MET A 277 -21.40 0.20 21.73
N GLN A 278 -20.19 -0.20 22.10
CA GLN A 278 -18.98 0.59 21.87
C GLN A 278 -18.70 0.79 20.38
N LEU A 279 -18.89 -0.25 19.57
CA LEU A 279 -18.76 -0.16 18.12
C LEU A 279 -19.82 0.77 17.50
N LEU A 280 -21.05 0.76 18.01
CA LEU A 280 -22.11 1.67 17.55
C LEU A 280 -21.83 3.13 17.90
N GLU A 281 -21.37 3.41 19.11
CA GLU A 281 -20.98 4.75 19.56
C GLU A 281 -19.83 5.31 18.69
N THR A 282 -18.82 4.48 18.44
CA THR A 282 -17.69 4.82 17.56
C THR A 282 -18.13 4.96 16.11
N GLY A 283 -18.98 4.07 15.61
CA GLY A 283 -19.45 4.04 14.23
C GLY A 283 -20.28 5.26 13.85
N MET A 284 -21.06 5.82 14.78
CA MET A 284 -21.84 7.04 14.55
C MET A 284 -20.95 8.30 14.43
N SER A 285 -19.78 8.32 15.06
CA SER A 285 -18.90 9.48 15.09
C SER A 285 -17.76 9.45 14.06
N SER A 286 -17.51 8.30 13.38
CA SER A 286 -16.23 8.05 12.72
C SER A 286 -16.21 7.91 11.19
N VAL A 287 -17.37 7.77 10.51
CA VAL A 287 -17.44 7.39 9.07
C VAL A 287 -16.63 8.29 8.13
N ASN A 288 -16.64 9.60 8.37
CA ASN A 288 -15.94 10.57 7.54
C ASN A 288 -14.55 10.95 8.08
N TYR A 289 -14.20 10.49 9.28
CA TYR A 289 -13.10 11.03 10.05
C TYR A 289 -11.98 10.03 10.30
N TYR A 290 -12.23 8.72 10.18
CA TYR A 290 -11.24 7.72 10.54
C TYR A 290 -11.13 6.53 9.60
N SER A 291 -9.92 5.97 9.56
CA SER A 291 -9.55 4.75 8.85
C SER A 291 -10.27 3.52 9.43
N PRO A 292 -11.00 2.73 8.60
CA PRO A 292 -11.72 1.55 9.08
C PRO A 292 -10.81 0.53 9.76
N CYS A 293 -9.60 0.32 9.25
CA CYS A 293 -8.65 -0.61 9.87
C CYS A 293 -8.22 -0.27 11.31
N HIS A 294 -8.48 0.94 11.81
CA HIS A 294 -8.21 1.31 13.20
C HIS A 294 -9.44 1.12 14.08
N TYR A 295 -10.56 1.75 13.74
CA TYR A 295 -11.75 1.78 14.60
C TYR A 295 -12.72 0.63 14.37
N TRP A 296 -12.56 -0.08 13.25
CA TRP A 296 -13.45 -1.14 12.80
C TRP A 296 -12.73 -2.49 12.76
N ALA A 297 -11.66 -2.63 13.53
CA ALA A 297 -10.85 -3.84 13.59
C ALA A 297 -11.69 -5.10 13.88
N ILE A 298 -12.54 -5.07 14.91
CA ILE A 298 -13.39 -6.22 15.26
C ILE A 298 -14.36 -6.59 14.12
N PRO A 299 -15.20 -5.67 13.60
CA PRO A 299 -16.04 -5.96 12.43
C PRO A 299 -15.25 -6.47 11.23
N LEU A 300 -14.08 -5.89 10.95
CA LEU A 300 -13.23 -6.26 9.82
C LEU A 300 -12.73 -7.71 9.93
N LEU A 301 -12.28 -8.13 11.12
CA LEU A 301 -11.87 -9.51 11.38
C LEU A 301 -13.05 -10.48 11.28
N LEU A 302 -14.22 -10.11 11.82
CA LEU A 302 -15.43 -10.93 11.76
C LEU A 302 -16.07 -11.02 10.37
N ASP A 303 -15.78 -10.07 9.48
CA ASP A 303 -16.12 -10.14 8.04
C ASP A 303 -15.11 -10.99 7.25
N GLY A 304 -14.05 -11.50 7.91
CA GLY A 304 -13.09 -12.45 7.35
C GLY A 304 -11.78 -11.83 6.86
N CYS A 305 -11.48 -10.58 7.19
CA CYS A 305 -10.16 -10.00 6.89
C CYS A 305 -9.10 -10.61 7.81
N PRO A 306 -7.95 -11.08 7.29
CA PRO A 306 -6.92 -11.68 8.12
C PRO A 306 -5.97 -10.68 8.78
N PHE A 307 -6.14 -9.39 8.49
CA PHE A 307 -5.18 -8.35 8.82
C PHE A 307 -5.67 -7.47 9.96
N LEU A 308 -4.74 -7.17 10.89
CA LEU A 308 -4.94 -6.19 11.94
C LEU A 308 -3.84 -5.14 11.87
N LYS A 309 -4.18 -3.85 12.06
CA LYS A 309 -3.19 -2.77 12.07
C LYS A 309 -2.14 -3.03 13.13
N ARG A 310 -0.89 -3.02 12.70
CA ARG A 310 0.29 -3.24 13.52
C ARG A 310 0.28 -2.34 14.77
N TRP A 311 -0.05 -1.05 14.60
CA TRP A 311 -0.13 -0.08 15.71
C TRP A 311 -1.12 -0.48 16.83
N LEU A 312 -2.22 -1.18 16.51
CA LEU A 312 -3.17 -1.65 17.53
C LEU A 312 -2.54 -2.74 18.42
N LEU A 313 -1.64 -3.53 17.86
CA LEU A 313 -0.90 -4.57 18.58
C LEU A 313 0.32 -4.00 19.32
N GLU A 314 1.02 -3.05 18.68
CA GLU A 314 2.32 -2.52 19.09
C GLU A 314 2.28 -1.29 19.98
N SER A 315 1.19 -0.54 20.03
CA SER A 315 1.08 0.59 20.96
C SER A 315 0.15 0.25 22.11
N ASN A 316 -0.88 -0.55 21.82
CA ASN A 316 -1.98 -1.01 22.70
C ASN A 316 -2.28 -0.06 23.87
N GLN A 317 -2.24 1.27 23.63
CA GLN A 317 -2.18 2.28 24.69
C GLN A 317 -3.46 2.29 25.54
N GLN A 318 -4.53 1.75 24.97
CA GLN A 318 -5.84 1.61 25.61
C GLN A 318 -6.19 0.16 25.97
N GLN A 319 -5.26 -0.79 25.85
CA GLN A 319 -5.47 -2.23 26.09
C GLN A 319 -6.70 -2.80 25.35
N MET A 320 -7.04 -2.25 24.17
CA MET A 320 -8.30 -2.55 23.50
C MET A 320 -8.35 -3.97 22.93
N LEU A 321 -7.19 -4.56 22.62
CA LEU A 321 -7.10 -5.89 22.00
C LEU A 321 -5.90 -6.64 22.57
N ASP A 322 -6.14 -7.82 23.15
CA ASP A 322 -5.09 -8.77 23.44
C ASP A 322 -4.69 -9.48 22.13
N PRO A 323 -3.44 -9.34 21.64
CA PRO A 323 -2.96 -9.95 20.41
C PRO A 323 -3.17 -11.47 20.34
N LEU A 324 -2.97 -12.16 21.47
CA LEU A 324 -3.14 -13.60 21.59
C LEU A 324 -4.61 -13.98 21.59
N LEU A 325 -5.46 -13.22 22.27
CA LEU A 325 -6.91 -13.43 22.25
C LEU A 325 -7.51 -13.24 20.85
N VAL A 326 -7.04 -12.21 20.14
CA VAL A 326 -7.43 -11.92 18.75
C VAL A 326 -6.91 -12.98 17.77
N ALA A 327 -5.76 -13.59 18.06
CA ALA A 327 -5.24 -14.76 17.35
C ALA A 327 -5.87 -16.10 17.81
N GLY A 328 -6.95 -16.08 18.60
CA GLY A 328 -7.61 -17.29 19.10
C GLY A 328 -6.72 -18.16 20.01
N GLY A 329 -5.76 -17.54 20.72
CA GLY A 329 -4.77 -18.19 21.57
C GLY A 329 -3.62 -18.84 20.80
N GLN A 330 -3.52 -18.66 19.48
CA GLN A 330 -2.53 -19.33 18.66
C GLN A 330 -1.31 -18.42 18.40
N ALA A 331 -0.24 -18.63 19.17
CA ALA A 331 1.02 -17.89 19.04
C ALA A 331 1.68 -18.00 17.65
N VAL A 332 1.27 -18.99 16.84
CA VAL A 332 1.67 -19.13 15.44
C VAL A 332 1.24 -17.93 14.59
N PHE A 333 0.18 -17.21 14.99
CA PHE A 333 -0.33 -16.09 14.22
C PHE A 333 0.34 -14.77 14.55
N VAL A 334 0.58 -14.52 15.84
CA VAL A 334 1.32 -13.36 16.35
C VAL A 334 2.16 -13.82 17.53
N ASN A 335 3.48 -13.61 17.45
CA ASN A 335 4.37 -13.85 18.57
C ASN A 335 4.49 -12.58 19.43
N PRO A 336 3.99 -12.57 20.68
CA PRO A 336 4.10 -11.40 21.56
C PRO A 336 5.54 -10.95 21.80
N ASP A 337 6.52 -11.86 21.71
CA ASP A 337 7.95 -11.55 21.89
C ASP A 337 8.56 -10.80 20.69
N GLU A 338 7.85 -10.73 19.56
CA GLU A 338 8.24 -9.94 18.37
C GLU A 338 7.58 -8.56 18.31
N LEU A 339 6.56 -8.31 19.15
CA LEU A 339 5.93 -7.01 19.37
C LEU A 339 6.66 -6.00 20.31
N PRO A 340 7.69 -6.34 21.12
CA PRO A 340 8.24 -5.44 22.14
C PRO A 340 8.93 -4.18 21.61
N ASP A 341 9.29 -4.14 20.33
CA ASP A 341 10.13 -3.06 19.78
C ASP A 341 9.39 -1.73 19.56
N TYR A 342 8.10 -1.68 19.86
CA TYR A 342 7.29 -0.46 19.80
C TYR A 342 6.61 -0.11 21.15
N LEU A 343 6.60 -1.05 22.10
CA LEU A 343 6.08 -0.89 23.47
C LEU A 343 7.21 -0.70 24.48
N ARG A 344 7.73 0.53 24.60
CA ARG A 344 8.35 1.10 25.83
C ARG A 344 9.00 2.47 25.50
N PRO A 345 8.41 3.61 25.88
CA PRO A 345 9.18 4.54 26.68
C PRO A 345 9.43 3.88 28.05
N PRO A 346 10.60 4.06 28.69
CA PRO A 346 10.70 3.77 30.11
C PRO A 346 9.58 4.55 30.82
N VAL A 347 8.94 3.94 31.81
CA VAL A 347 8.19 4.67 32.82
C VAL A 347 9.22 5.56 33.53
N ILE A 348 9.48 6.74 32.97
CA ILE A 348 10.15 7.84 33.67
C ILE A 348 9.10 8.33 34.66
N GLY A 349 9.44 8.28 35.93
CA GLY A 349 8.50 8.21 37.04
C GLY A 349 7.51 9.36 37.13
N PHE A 350 6.34 9.04 37.68
CA PHE A 350 5.71 9.96 38.62
C PHE A 350 6.59 9.99 39.88
N ALA A 351 7.40 11.03 39.99
CA ALA A 351 7.92 11.49 41.26
C ALA A 351 7.16 12.77 41.63
N GLY A 352 6.57 12.80 42.83
CA GLY A 352 6.03 14.01 43.46
C GLY A 352 4.59 14.34 43.09
#